data_AF-A0A7S3I2L8-F1
#
_entry.id   AF-A0A7S3I2L8-F1
#
_cell.length_a   1.000
_cell.length_b   1.000
_cell.length_c   1.000
_cell.angle_alpha   90.00
_cell.angle_beta   90.00
_cell.angle_gamma   90.00
#
_symmetry.space_group_name_H-M   'P 1'
#
loop_
_entity.id
_entity.type
_entity.pdbx_description
1 polymer ?
#
loop_
_entity_poly.entity_id
_entity_poly.type
_entity_poly.pdbx_seq_one_letter_code
_entity_poly.pdbx_strand_id
1 'polypeptide(L)'
;MAEVNFLCVHKKLRDKRLTPQLIREVTRRVNLRNQWQAIYTSGTTLPTPWSTAQYWHRNLNPQKLVDVRFSFRPADTPQAKFNKLHKLPTTTSTENLQPMTAASVPKVTGALNKHLRDNYKVHIQFSQDEVRHFLCPRDGVVYAWFVEDPAEGITDFISFYALNSSVLNDPHYDKIYAAYAYYNFVKGNDQARMKALIRDALILAKQNNFDVFNMTEVLQHSLVKGDLLFKPGDGKLAHYLYNWRIQAVPSNQIGIVLV
;
A
#
# COMPACT_ATOMS: atom_id res chain seq x y z
N MET A 1 4.64 -20.13 -5.82
CA MET A 1 3.20 -19.84 -6.01
C MET A 1 3.04 -18.69 -6.99
N ALA A 2 1.83 -18.47 -7.53
CA ALA A 2 1.53 -17.31 -8.38
C ALA A 2 0.80 -16.19 -7.62
N GLU A 3 1.07 -14.94 -7.95
CA GLU A 3 0.23 -13.81 -7.56
C GLU A 3 -0.75 -13.51 -8.70
N VAL A 4 -2.05 -13.43 -8.41
CA VAL A 4 -3.09 -13.17 -9.41
C VAL A 4 -3.72 -11.81 -9.14
N ASN A 5 -3.64 -10.92 -10.13
CA ASN A 5 -4.29 -9.62 -10.09
C ASN A 5 -4.85 -9.21 -11.48
N PHE A 6 -5.51 -8.05 -11.55
CA PHE A 6 -6.02 -7.40 -12.76
C PHE A 6 -7.05 -8.22 -13.55
N LEU A 7 -7.80 -9.10 -12.88
CA LEU A 7 -8.96 -9.74 -13.49
C LEU A 7 -9.99 -8.68 -13.87
N CYS A 8 -10.20 -8.50 -15.17
CA CYS A 8 -11.16 -7.53 -15.70
C CYS A 8 -11.95 -8.14 -16.87
N VAL A 9 -13.26 -7.88 -16.88
CA VAL A 9 -14.15 -8.21 -17.99
C VAL A 9 -14.79 -6.92 -18.48
N HIS A 10 -14.73 -6.71 -19.80
CA HIS A 10 -15.32 -5.55 -20.45
C HIS A 10 -16.80 -5.38 -20.06
N LYS A 11 -17.26 -4.14 -19.82
CA LYS A 11 -18.62 -3.85 -19.31
C LYS A 11 -19.73 -4.54 -20.12
N LYS A 12 -19.63 -4.55 -21.46
CA LYS A 12 -20.59 -5.19 -22.38
C LYS A 12 -20.60 -6.74 -22.35
N LEU A 13 -19.60 -7.35 -21.72
CA LEU A 13 -19.43 -8.81 -21.67
C LEU A 13 -19.63 -9.40 -20.27
N ARG A 14 -20.05 -8.57 -19.30
CA ARG A 14 -20.42 -9.03 -17.96
C ARG A 14 -21.62 -9.97 -18.04
N ASP A 15 -21.77 -10.82 -17.03
CA ASP A 15 -22.84 -11.83 -16.90
C ASP A 15 -22.88 -12.93 -17.98
N LYS A 16 -21.89 -12.98 -18.87
CA LYS A 16 -21.72 -14.04 -19.89
C LYS A 16 -20.82 -15.20 -19.46
N ARG A 17 -20.57 -15.35 -18.15
CA ARG A 17 -19.71 -16.41 -17.56
C ARG A 17 -18.28 -16.49 -18.16
N LEU A 18 -17.71 -15.35 -18.57
CA LEU A 18 -16.31 -15.29 -19.04
C LEU A 18 -15.30 -15.41 -17.89
N THR A 19 -15.59 -14.84 -16.73
CA THR A 19 -14.68 -14.86 -15.57
C THR A 19 -14.22 -16.28 -15.19
N PRO A 20 -15.09 -17.29 -15.06
CA PRO A 20 -14.65 -18.67 -14.81
C PRO A 20 -13.72 -19.23 -15.89
N GLN A 21 -13.90 -18.85 -17.17
CA GLN A 21 -13.03 -19.32 -18.25
C GLN A 21 -11.64 -18.67 -18.16
N LEU A 22 -11.57 -17.38 -17.86
CA LEU A 22 -10.30 -16.67 -17.64
C LEU A 22 -9.54 -17.27 -16.46
N ILE A 23 -10.23 -17.55 -15.34
CA ILE A 23 -9.64 -18.18 -14.16
C ILE A 23 -9.11 -19.58 -14.51
N ARG A 24 -9.89 -20.41 -15.22
CA ARG A 24 -9.43 -21.75 -15.65
C ARG A 24 -8.18 -21.68 -16.53
N GLU A 25 -8.14 -20.75 -17.47
CA GLU A 25 -7.00 -20.62 -18.38
C GLU A 25 -5.74 -20.13 -17.64
N VAL A 26 -5.85 -19.15 -16.73
CA VAL A 26 -4.68 -18.72 -15.95
C VAL A 26 -4.20 -19.82 -15.01
N THR A 27 -5.11 -20.56 -14.37
CA THR A 27 -4.75 -21.75 -13.56
C THR A 27 -4.02 -22.79 -14.41
N ARG A 28 -4.49 -23.09 -15.62
CA ARG A 28 -3.82 -24.03 -16.54
C ARG A 28 -2.39 -23.57 -16.87
N ARG A 29 -2.19 -22.28 -17.18
CA ARG A 29 -0.86 -21.72 -17.48
C ARG A 29 0.09 -21.74 -16.29
N VAL A 30 -0.42 -21.46 -15.09
CA VAL A 30 0.35 -21.51 -13.84
C VAL A 30 0.78 -22.95 -13.54
N ASN A 31 -0.13 -23.92 -13.69
CA ASN A 31 0.17 -25.34 -13.50
C ASN A 31 1.22 -25.87 -14.49
N LEU A 32 1.22 -25.41 -15.74
CA LEU A 32 2.25 -25.77 -16.73
C LEU A 32 3.66 -25.29 -16.36
N ARG A 33 3.78 -24.29 -15.46
CA ARG A 33 5.06 -23.85 -14.89
C ARG A 33 5.40 -24.54 -13.57
N ASN A 34 4.74 -25.67 -13.29
CA ASN A 34 4.87 -26.44 -12.06
C ASN A 34 4.62 -25.61 -10.78
N GLN A 35 3.64 -24.70 -10.85
CA GLN A 35 3.14 -23.93 -9.72
C GLN A 35 1.68 -24.30 -9.49
N TRP A 36 1.30 -24.59 -8.24
CA TRP A 36 0.00 -25.18 -7.94
C TRP A 36 -0.85 -24.34 -6.98
N GLN A 37 -0.29 -23.26 -6.45
CA GLN A 37 -0.94 -22.34 -5.51
C GLN A 37 -0.94 -20.93 -6.07
N ALA A 38 -1.93 -20.15 -5.66
CA ALA A 38 -1.95 -18.72 -5.92
C ALA A 38 -2.38 -17.91 -4.69
N ILE A 39 -1.93 -16.66 -4.63
CA ILE A 39 -2.40 -15.64 -3.70
C ILE A 39 -3.08 -14.53 -4.50
N TYR A 40 -4.20 -14.01 -3.98
CA TYR A 40 -4.91 -12.89 -4.58
C TYR A 40 -5.74 -12.18 -3.53
N THR A 41 -6.12 -10.94 -3.85
CA THR A 41 -7.04 -10.14 -3.05
C THR A 41 -8.29 -9.79 -3.83
N SER A 42 -9.37 -9.48 -3.11
CA SER A 42 -10.57 -8.91 -3.72
C SER A 42 -11.25 -7.93 -2.76
N GLY A 43 -11.82 -6.87 -3.33
CA GLY A 43 -12.76 -5.98 -2.63
C GLY A 43 -14.14 -6.62 -2.42
N THR A 44 -14.43 -7.73 -3.11
CA THR A 44 -15.66 -8.51 -2.93
C THR A 44 -15.41 -9.72 -2.03
N THR A 45 -16.37 -10.04 -1.17
CA THR A 45 -16.30 -11.23 -0.31
C THR A 45 -16.64 -12.50 -1.09
N LEU A 46 -15.69 -13.43 -1.16
CA LEU A 46 -15.83 -14.77 -1.71
C LEU A 46 -15.65 -15.79 -0.58
N PRO A 47 -16.38 -16.92 -0.52
CA PRO A 47 -16.10 -17.97 0.46
C PRO A 47 -14.78 -18.70 0.13
N THR A 48 -13.77 -18.79 1.00
CA THR A 48 -13.62 -18.20 2.34
C THR A 48 -12.28 -17.47 2.42
N PRO A 49 -12.22 -16.18 2.80
CA PRO A 49 -10.96 -15.47 2.95
C PRO A 49 -10.20 -15.97 4.19
N TRP A 50 -8.87 -15.95 4.13
CA TRP A 50 -8.04 -16.27 5.30
C TRP A 50 -7.69 -15.02 6.12
N SER A 51 -7.90 -13.82 5.56
CA SER A 51 -7.81 -12.55 6.28
C SER A 51 -8.57 -11.43 5.57
N THR A 52 -8.80 -10.31 6.24
CA THR A 52 -9.41 -9.10 5.69
C THR A 52 -8.75 -7.87 6.29
N ALA A 53 -8.39 -6.90 5.45
CA ALA A 53 -7.77 -5.65 5.88
C ALA A 53 -8.64 -4.44 5.49
N GLN A 54 -8.90 -3.55 6.43
CA GLN A 54 -9.63 -2.29 6.18
C GLN A 54 -8.75 -1.29 5.42
N TYR A 55 -9.31 -0.57 4.44
CA TYR A 55 -8.63 0.60 3.86
C TYR A 55 -8.74 1.83 4.76
N TRP A 56 -7.69 2.63 4.76
CA TRP A 56 -7.58 3.89 5.46
C TRP A 56 -7.07 4.97 4.51
N HIS A 57 -7.59 6.19 4.67
CA HIS A 57 -7.30 7.33 3.81
C HIS A 57 -6.86 8.53 4.64
N ARG A 58 -5.88 9.27 4.11
CA ARG A 58 -5.39 10.53 4.68
C ARG A 58 -5.37 11.58 3.59
N ASN A 59 -6.20 12.61 3.73
CA ASN A 59 -6.26 13.70 2.75
C ASN A 59 -4.97 14.55 2.78
N LEU A 60 -4.34 14.71 1.62
CA LEU A 60 -3.19 15.61 1.41
C LEU A 60 -3.63 16.91 0.72
N ASN A 61 -4.66 16.82 -0.13
CA ASN A 61 -5.35 17.91 -0.82
C ASN A 61 -6.87 17.90 -0.48
N PRO A 62 -7.26 18.39 0.71
CA PRO A 62 -8.64 18.26 1.18
C PRO A 62 -9.64 19.10 0.40
N GLN A 63 -9.20 20.15 -0.30
CA GLN A 63 -10.08 20.93 -1.18
C GLN A 63 -10.56 20.06 -2.33
N LYS A 64 -9.62 19.57 -3.15
CA LYS A 64 -9.93 18.74 -4.31
C LYS A 64 -10.71 17.49 -3.93
N LEU A 65 -10.32 16.82 -2.85
CA LEU A 65 -10.99 15.58 -2.42
C LEU A 65 -12.44 15.81 -1.95
N VAL A 66 -12.78 16.99 -1.45
CA VAL A 66 -14.17 17.37 -1.14
C VAL A 66 -14.92 17.74 -2.42
N ASP A 67 -14.29 18.49 -3.33
CA ASP A 67 -14.90 18.91 -4.59
C ASP A 67 -15.34 17.68 -5.43
N VAL A 68 -14.47 16.68 -5.57
CA VAL A 68 -14.75 15.44 -6.33
C VAL A 68 -15.51 14.37 -5.52
N ARG A 69 -15.95 14.70 -4.30
CA ARG A 69 -16.71 13.81 -3.39
C ARG A 69 -16.01 12.49 -3.04
N PHE A 70 -14.68 12.48 -3.07
CA PHE A 70 -13.90 11.36 -2.54
C PHE A 70 -13.93 11.33 -1.02
N SER A 71 -13.89 12.51 -0.38
CA SER A 71 -13.97 12.66 1.06
C SER A 71 -15.03 13.68 1.45
N PHE A 72 -15.59 13.54 2.66
CA PHE A 72 -16.56 14.47 3.21
C PHE A 72 -15.96 15.19 4.41
N ARG A 73 -16.22 16.50 4.51
CA ARG A 73 -15.93 17.29 5.70
C ARG A 73 -17.13 17.25 6.67
N PRO A 74 -16.90 17.34 7.99
CA PRO A 74 -17.99 17.55 8.94
C PRO A 74 -18.82 18.79 8.59
N ALA A 75 -20.14 18.71 8.76
CA ALA A 75 -21.07 19.76 8.32
C ALA A 75 -20.80 21.11 9.00
N ASP A 76 -20.37 21.07 10.27
CA ASP A 76 -20.03 22.20 11.13
C ASP A 76 -18.63 22.79 10.88
N THR A 77 -17.83 22.19 9.99
CA THR A 77 -16.45 22.58 9.76
C THR A 77 -16.30 23.32 8.44
N PRO A 78 -15.98 24.64 8.45
CA PRO A 78 -15.70 25.39 7.22
C PRO A 78 -14.51 24.81 6.45
N GLN A 79 -14.53 24.93 5.12
CA GLN A 79 -13.48 24.37 4.25
C GLN A 79 -12.07 24.85 4.60
N ALA A 80 -11.90 26.14 4.92
CA ALA A 80 -10.61 26.69 5.35
C ALA A 80 -10.07 26.03 6.63
N LYS A 81 -10.95 25.74 7.61
CA LYS A 81 -10.60 25.03 8.85
C LYS A 81 -10.24 23.56 8.54
N PHE A 82 -10.97 22.91 7.63
CA PHE A 82 -10.67 21.55 7.19
C PHE A 82 -9.31 21.46 6.49
N ASN A 83 -9.00 22.41 5.60
CA ASN A 83 -7.70 22.52 4.94
C ASN A 83 -6.57 22.75 5.97
N LYS A 84 -6.79 23.61 6.96
CA LYS A 84 -5.82 23.88 8.04
C LYS A 84 -5.54 22.64 8.90
N LEU A 85 -6.57 21.86 9.25
CA LEU A 85 -6.43 20.62 10.02
C LEU A 85 -5.54 19.59 9.30
N HIS A 86 -5.57 19.58 7.96
CA HIS A 86 -4.81 18.65 7.12
C HIS A 86 -3.46 19.20 6.66
N LYS A 87 -3.07 20.39 7.12
CA LYS A 87 -1.78 20.98 6.75
C LYS A 87 -0.65 20.09 7.29
N LEU A 88 0.35 19.86 6.44
CA LEU A 88 1.58 19.17 6.78
C LEU A 88 2.75 20.16 6.76
N PRO A 89 3.84 19.87 7.49
CA PRO A 89 5.11 20.57 7.32
C PRO A 89 5.62 20.50 5.87
N THR A 90 6.55 21.39 5.54
CA THR A 90 7.18 21.43 4.21
C THR A 90 8.42 20.56 4.10
N THR A 91 9.00 20.12 5.22
CA THR A 91 10.23 19.32 5.27
C THR A 91 10.05 18.13 6.21
N THR A 92 10.75 17.04 5.92
CA THR A 92 10.77 15.83 6.76
C THR A 92 11.50 16.09 8.08
N SER A 93 11.23 15.25 9.08
CA SER A 93 11.80 15.35 10.43
C SER A 93 12.81 14.25 10.76
N THR A 94 12.75 13.12 10.06
CA THR A 94 13.67 11.99 10.26
C THR A 94 15.06 12.36 9.74
N GLU A 95 16.05 12.31 10.64
CA GLU A 95 17.45 12.54 10.30
C GLU A 95 17.98 11.46 9.34
N ASN A 96 18.84 11.87 8.41
CA ASN A 96 19.49 10.98 7.44
C ASN A 96 18.51 10.15 6.60
N LEU A 97 17.28 10.61 6.39
CA LEU A 97 16.33 9.98 5.48
C LEU A 97 16.79 10.19 4.03
N GLN A 98 17.22 9.12 3.37
CA GLN A 98 17.82 9.16 2.04
C GLN A 98 16.97 8.41 1.03
N PRO A 99 16.86 8.90 -0.23
CA PRO A 99 16.17 8.16 -1.28
C PRO A 99 16.90 6.86 -1.59
N MET A 100 16.14 5.79 -1.83
CA MET A 100 16.69 4.49 -2.22
C MET A 100 17.34 4.59 -3.61
N THR A 101 18.47 3.92 -3.80
CA THR A 101 19.18 3.84 -5.08
C THR A 101 19.51 2.39 -5.42
N ALA A 102 19.97 2.14 -6.65
CA ALA A 102 20.43 0.80 -7.03
C ALA A 102 21.57 0.27 -6.14
N ALA A 103 22.39 1.16 -5.57
CA ALA A 103 23.50 0.80 -4.68
C ALA A 103 23.03 0.31 -3.31
N SER A 104 21.87 0.77 -2.81
CA SER A 104 21.34 0.34 -1.52
C SER A 104 20.53 -0.96 -1.58
N VAL A 105 20.24 -1.49 -2.78
CA VAL A 105 19.45 -2.72 -2.99
C VAL A 105 19.92 -3.90 -2.13
N PRO A 106 21.22 -4.27 -2.07
CA PRO A 106 21.64 -5.43 -1.28
C PRO A 106 21.32 -5.26 0.22
N LYS A 107 21.58 -4.06 0.76
CA LYS A 107 21.33 -3.74 2.18
C LYS A 107 19.83 -3.72 2.48
N VAL A 108 19.03 -3.07 1.63
CA VAL A 108 17.56 -3.01 1.77
C VAL A 108 16.95 -4.41 1.70
N THR A 109 17.43 -5.25 0.77
CA THR A 109 16.96 -6.64 0.64
C THR A 109 17.20 -7.43 1.91
N GLY A 110 18.41 -7.32 2.49
CA GLY A 110 18.76 -7.99 3.75
C GLY A 110 17.86 -7.53 4.91
N ALA A 111 17.73 -6.22 5.09
CA ALA A 111 16.96 -5.64 6.19
C ALA A 111 15.45 -5.92 6.06
N LEU A 112 14.87 -5.72 4.86
CA LEU A 112 13.46 -5.98 4.60
C LEU A 112 13.10 -7.45 4.82
N ASN A 113 13.87 -8.38 4.24
CA ASN A 113 13.59 -9.81 4.41
C ASN A 113 13.74 -10.25 5.87
N LYS A 114 14.72 -9.69 6.61
CA LYS A 114 14.86 -9.95 8.05
C LYS A 114 13.63 -9.48 8.80
N HIS A 115 13.24 -8.21 8.61
CA HIS A 115 12.04 -7.66 9.25
C HIS A 115 10.78 -8.48 8.91
N LEU A 116 10.59 -8.83 7.63
CA LEU A 116 9.41 -9.57 7.19
C LEU A 116 9.31 -10.97 7.85
N ARG A 117 10.43 -11.70 7.91
CA ARG A 117 10.50 -13.02 8.56
C ARG A 117 10.25 -12.95 10.07
N ASP A 118 10.84 -11.97 10.73
CA ASP A 118 10.84 -11.92 12.20
C ASP A 118 9.49 -11.44 12.77
N ASN A 119 8.66 -10.75 11.96
CA ASN A 119 7.48 -10.02 12.46
C ASN A 119 6.12 -10.46 11.91
N TYR A 120 6.09 -11.25 10.83
CA TYR A 120 4.84 -11.62 10.17
C TYR A 120 4.74 -13.14 9.93
N LYS A 121 3.53 -13.69 10.07
CA LYS A 121 3.26 -15.12 9.87
C LYS A 121 3.20 -15.51 8.39
N VAL A 122 2.71 -14.59 7.55
CA VAL A 122 2.61 -14.78 6.12
C VAL A 122 3.35 -13.62 5.47
N HIS A 123 4.48 -13.89 4.84
CA HIS A 123 5.31 -12.85 4.26
C HIS A 123 5.92 -13.31 2.94
N ILE A 124 6.33 -12.34 2.13
CA ILE A 124 7.12 -12.59 0.93
C ILE A 124 8.62 -12.66 1.31
N GLN A 125 9.40 -13.38 0.51
CA GLN A 125 10.85 -13.35 0.59
C GLN A 125 11.37 -12.86 -0.76
N PHE A 126 12.01 -11.70 -0.76
CA PHE A 126 12.50 -11.07 -1.97
C PHE A 126 13.94 -11.48 -2.30
N SER A 127 14.20 -11.68 -3.57
CA SER A 127 15.54 -11.58 -4.16
C SER A 127 15.96 -10.11 -4.31
N GLN A 128 17.25 -9.87 -4.54
CA GLN A 128 17.75 -8.51 -4.83
C GLN A 128 17.16 -7.94 -6.13
N ASP A 129 16.92 -8.79 -7.12
CA ASP A 129 16.32 -8.36 -8.40
C ASP A 129 14.86 -7.96 -8.23
N GLU A 130 14.11 -8.66 -7.37
CA GLU A 130 12.74 -8.26 -7.03
C GLU A 130 12.72 -6.96 -6.21
N VAL A 131 13.61 -6.79 -5.22
CA VAL A 131 13.73 -5.52 -4.50
C VAL A 131 14.08 -4.37 -5.46
N ARG A 132 15.03 -4.59 -6.38
CA ARG A 132 15.34 -3.60 -7.42
C ARG A 132 14.12 -3.28 -8.27
N HIS A 133 13.39 -4.29 -8.72
CA HIS A 133 12.22 -4.11 -9.59
C HIS A 133 11.07 -3.38 -8.89
N PHE A 134 10.74 -3.78 -7.66
CA PHE A 134 9.55 -3.30 -6.96
C PHE A 134 9.80 -2.03 -6.14
N LEU A 135 11.01 -1.79 -5.63
CA LEU A 135 11.27 -0.75 -4.64
C LEU A 135 12.23 0.35 -5.10
N CYS A 136 13.08 0.12 -6.13
CA CYS A 136 13.87 1.23 -6.65
C CYS A 136 12.95 2.33 -7.19
N PRO A 137 13.14 3.60 -6.76
CA PRO A 137 12.25 4.69 -7.13
C PRO A 137 12.13 4.86 -8.65
N ARG A 138 10.89 5.07 -9.10
CA ARG A 138 10.52 5.38 -10.48
C ARG A 138 9.44 6.45 -10.42
N ASP A 139 9.72 7.60 -11.01
CA ASP A 139 8.83 8.76 -10.99
C ASP A 139 7.42 8.39 -11.47
N GLY A 140 6.41 8.74 -10.66
CA GLY A 140 5.02 8.44 -10.94
C GLY A 140 4.62 6.97 -10.77
N VAL A 141 5.50 6.11 -10.26
CA VAL A 141 5.23 4.67 -10.05
C VAL A 141 5.50 4.26 -8.61
N VAL A 142 6.73 4.36 -8.11
CA VAL A 142 7.11 3.92 -6.76
C VAL A 142 8.17 4.83 -6.19
N TYR A 143 8.09 5.04 -4.88
CA TYR A 143 8.96 5.91 -4.11
C TYR A 143 9.43 5.17 -2.86
N ALA A 144 10.71 5.31 -2.52
CA ALA A 144 11.30 4.60 -1.38
C ALA A 144 12.45 5.40 -0.77
N TRP A 145 12.52 5.37 0.56
CA TRP A 145 13.57 5.98 1.37
C TRP A 145 14.00 5.04 2.48
N PHE A 146 15.21 5.26 2.98
CA PHE A 146 15.77 4.52 4.10
C PHE A 146 16.60 5.42 5.00
N VAL A 147 16.83 4.94 6.22
CA VAL A 147 17.81 5.50 7.16
C VAL A 147 18.85 4.43 7.41
N GLU A 148 20.13 4.79 7.26
CA GLU A 148 21.25 3.92 7.52
C GLU A 148 22.08 4.44 8.69
N ASP A 149 22.31 3.56 9.65
CA ASP A 149 23.27 3.75 10.73
C ASP A 149 24.61 3.12 10.33
N PRO A 150 25.76 3.80 10.51
CA PRO A 150 27.07 3.26 10.12
C PRO A 150 27.46 1.95 10.81
N ALA A 151 26.97 1.69 12.02
CA ALA A 151 27.28 0.50 12.80
C ALA A 151 26.23 -0.62 12.62
N GLU A 152 24.96 -0.26 12.50
CA GLU A 152 23.86 -1.23 12.47
C GLU A 152 23.28 -1.50 11.07
N GLY A 153 23.67 -0.73 10.06
CA GLY A 153 23.13 -0.80 8.71
C GLY A 153 21.75 -0.12 8.61
N ILE A 154 20.87 -0.64 7.75
CA ILE A 154 19.57 -0.01 7.53
C ILE A 154 18.68 -0.22 8.76
N THR A 155 18.30 0.90 9.38
CA THR A 155 17.50 0.93 10.60
C THR A 155 16.03 1.19 10.30
N ASP A 156 15.74 2.00 9.29
CA ASP A 156 14.37 2.36 8.90
C ASP A 156 14.22 2.33 7.38
N PHE A 157 13.02 1.99 6.92
CA PHE A 157 12.66 1.96 5.51
C PHE A 157 11.20 2.35 5.34
N ILE A 158 10.89 3.12 4.30
CA ILE A 158 9.51 3.41 3.92
C ILE A 158 9.39 3.56 2.41
N SER A 159 8.28 3.03 1.88
CA SER A 159 7.94 3.14 0.47
C SER A 159 6.45 3.33 0.26
N PHE A 160 6.10 3.95 -0.86
CA PHE A 160 4.73 4.04 -1.36
C PHE A 160 4.71 4.01 -2.89
N TYR A 161 3.61 3.56 -3.48
CA TYR A 161 3.42 3.54 -4.93
C TYR A 161 2.25 4.43 -5.36
N ALA A 162 2.27 4.86 -6.61
CA ALA A 162 1.21 5.66 -7.21
C ALA A 162 0.15 4.74 -7.83
N LEU A 163 -1.12 4.99 -7.51
CA LEU A 163 -2.26 4.34 -8.17
C LEU A 163 -3.38 5.36 -8.35
N ASN A 164 -3.33 6.07 -9.47
CA ASN A 164 -4.25 7.17 -9.75
C ASN A 164 -5.63 6.65 -10.16
N SER A 165 -6.68 7.39 -9.79
CA SER A 165 -8.07 7.07 -10.16
C SER A 165 -8.65 8.15 -11.04
N SER A 166 -9.40 7.78 -12.08
CA SER A 166 -10.13 8.75 -12.92
C SER A 166 -11.34 9.32 -12.17
N VAL A 167 -11.53 10.63 -12.24
CA VAL A 167 -12.73 11.31 -11.75
C VAL A 167 -13.76 11.30 -12.89
N LEU A 168 -14.96 10.81 -12.60
CA LEU A 168 -16.03 10.70 -13.58
C LEU A 168 -16.93 11.94 -13.49
N ASN A 169 -17.24 12.55 -14.64
CA ASN A 169 -18.23 13.63 -14.78
C ASN A 169 -17.94 14.89 -13.93
N ASP A 170 -16.67 15.25 -13.74
CA ASP A 170 -16.26 16.51 -13.11
C ASP A 170 -15.63 17.45 -14.16
N PRO A 171 -16.05 18.73 -14.24
CA PRO A 171 -15.55 19.66 -15.25
C PRO A 171 -14.18 20.28 -14.92
N HIS A 172 -13.68 20.16 -13.68
CA HIS A 172 -12.43 20.77 -13.23
C HIS A 172 -11.31 19.75 -13.01
N TYR A 173 -11.65 18.53 -12.59
CA TYR A 173 -10.68 17.49 -12.26
C TYR A 173 -10.91 16.21 -13.06
N ASP A 174 -9.85 15.64 -13.64
CA ASP A 174 -9.89 14.40 -14.41
C ASP A 174 -9.37 13.18 -13.62
N LYS A 175 -8.51 13.42 -12.62
CA LYS A 175 -7.83 12.37 -11.84
C LYS A 175 -7.66 12.74 -10.38
N ILE A 176 -7.67 11.73 -9.52
CA ILE A 176 -7.16 11.75 -8.15
C ILE A 176 -5.78 11.10 -8.17
N TYR A 177 -4.76 11.83 -7.74
CA TYR A 177 -3.43 11.28 -7.54
C TYR A 177 -3.35 10.64 -6.16
N ALA A 178 -3.24 9.32 -6.10
CA ALA A 178 -3.25 8.59 -4.83
C ALA A 178 -1.93 7.84 -4.62
N ALA A 179 -1.33 8.07 -3.45
CA ALA A 179 -0.20 7.30 -2.96
C ALA A 179 -0.73 6.15 -2.08
N TYR A 180 -0.17 4.96 -2.21
CA TYR A 180 -0.50 3.80 -1.40
C TYR A 180 0.73 3.33 -0.63
N ALA A 181 0.62 3.24 0.70
CA ALA A 181 1.66 2.69 1.55
C ALA A 181 2.06 1.30 1.05
N TYR A 182 3.36 1.08 0.89
CA TYR A 182 3.92 -0.18 0.43
C TYR A 182 4.67 -0.85 1.58
N TYR A 183 5.95 -1.16 1.45
CA TYR A 183 6.73 -1.74 2.54
C TYR A 183 7.35 -0.66 3.43
N ASN A 184 7.35 -0.91 4.74
CA ASN A 184 8.05 -0.08 5.73
C ASN A 184 8.47 -0.93 6.93
N PHE A 185 9.49 -0.44 7.63
CA PHE A 185 9.87 -0.90 8.96
C PHE A 185 10.67 0.18 9.67
N VAL A 186 10.76 0.06 10.99
CA VAL A 186 11.62 0.90 11.81
C VAL A 186 12.39 0.05 12.82
N LYS A 187 13.50 0.58 13.31
CA LYS A 187 14.32 -0.09 14.32
C LYS A 187 13.48 -0.48 15.53
N GLY A 188 13.52 -1.75 15.89
CA GLY A 188 12.80 -2.30 17.05
C GLY A 188 11.28 -2.27 16.95
N ASN A 189 10.70 -1.99 15.78
CA ASN A 189 9.26 -1.71 15.61
C ASN A 189 8.75 -0.62 16.56
N ASP A 190 9.58 0.37 16.87
CA ASP A 190 9.21 1.46 17.76
C ASP A 190 8.05 2.30 17.15
N GLN A 191 6.97 2.44 17.91
CA GLN A 191 5.75 3.09 17.42
C GLN A 191 5.95 4.59 17.15
N ALA A 192 6.74 5.28 17.97
CA ALA A 192 6.99 6.71 17.80
C ALA A 192 7.83 6.98 16.55
N ARG A 193 8.84 6.13 16.31
CA ARG A 193 9.70 6.14 15.13
C ARG A 193 8.91 5.82 13.85
N MET A 194 8.04 4.81 13.90
CA MET A 194 7.13 4.49 12.77
C MET A 194 6.17 5.65 12.46
N LYS A 195 5.64 6.31 13.49
CA LYS A 195 4.78 7.49 13.34
C LYS A 195 5.52 8.67 12.71
N ALA A 196 6.77 8.92 13.10
CA ALA A 196 7.59 9.95 12.48
C ALA A 196 7.85 9.63 11.00
N LEU A 197 8.21 8.38 10.70
CA LEU A 197 8.51 7.95 9.34
C LEU A 197 7.28 8.02 8.41
N ILE A 198 6.11 7.56 8.88
CA ILE A 198 4.85 7.68 8.12
C ILE A 198 4.47 9.15 7.93
N ARG A 199 4.67 10.02 8.94
CA ARG A 199 4.45 11.47 8.77
C ARG A 199 5.33 12.04 7.67
N ASP A 200 6.60 11.63 7.62
CA ASP A 200 7.52 12.06 6.57
C ASP A 200 7.10 11.54 5.20
N ALA A 201 6.59 10.30 5.09
CA ALA A 201 5.99 9.80 3.85
C ALA A 201 4.79 10.62 3.39
N LEU A 202 3.93 11.11 4.30
CA LEU A 202 2.84 12.03 3.95
C LEU A 202 3.36 13.36 3.40
N ILE A 203 4.44 13.89 3.98
CA ILE A 203 5.08 15.13 3.51
C ILE A 203 5.66 14.91 2.12
N LEU A 204 6.41 13.82 1.92
CA LEU A 204 7.02 13.45 0.63
C LEU A 204 5.96 13.21 -0.44
N ALA A 205 4.86 12.52 -0.12
CA ALA A 205 3.74 12.34 -1.04
C ALA A 205 3.10 13.69 -1.41
N LYS A 206 2.92 14.59 -0.44
CA LYS A 206 2.37 15.92 -0.72
C LYS A 206 3.30 16.76 -1.62
N GLN A 207 4.61 16.70 -1.40
CA GLN A 207 5.61 17.35 -2.26
C GLN A 207 5.60 16.80 -3.70
N ASN A 208 5.24 15.52 -3.85
CA ASN A 208 5.04 14.86 -5.15
C ASN A 208 3.62 15.02 -5.71
N ASN A 209 2.86 16.00 -5.21
CA ASN A 209 1.52 16.38 -5.70
C ASN A 209 0.45 15.28 -5.60
N PHE A 210 0.60 14.34 -4.65
CA PHE A 210 -0.48 13.41 -4.33
C PHE A 210 -1.62 14.11 -3.58
N ASP A 211 -2.85 13.74 -3.90
CA ASP A 211 -4.07 14.28 -3.29
C ASP A 211 -4.46 13.53 -2.02
N VAL A 212 -4.21 12.22 -1.99
CA VAL A 212 -4.56 11.31 -0.89
C VAL A 212 -3.45 10.29 -0.65
N PHE A 213 -3.27 9.91 0.61
CA PHE A 213 -2.43 8.79 1.01
C PHE A 213 -3.29 7.66 1.57
N ASN A 214 -3.16 6.48 0.99
CA ASN A 214 -3.94 5.29 1.28
C ASN A 214 -3.08 4.23 1.94
N MET A 215 -3.66 3.45 2.84
CA MET A 215 -3.03 2.24 3.36
C MET A 215 -4.07 1.21 3.76
N THR A 216 -3.67 -0.05 3.83
CA THR A 216 -4.49 -1.12 4.42
C THR A 216 -3.92 -1.53 5.76
N GLU A 217 -4.69 -2.26 6.56
CA GLU A 217 -4.25 -2.81 7.85
C GLU A 217 -3.27 -3.99 7.75
N VAL A 218 -2.78 -4.32 6.54
CA VAL A 218 -1.63 -5.23 6.40
C VAL A 218 -0.36 -4.55 6.92
N LEU A 219 0.69 -5.33 7.17
CA LEU A 219 1.86 -4.86 7.91
C LEU A 219 1.42 -4.27 9.27
N GLN A 220 2.18 -3.31 9.80
CA GLN A 220 1.81 -2.60 11.02
C GLN A 220 1.32 -1.17 10.73
N HIS A 221 0.79 -0.92 9.54
CA HIS A 221 0.28 0.40 9.11
C HIS A 221 -0.75 1.01 10.06
N SER A 222 -1.56 0.16 10.70
CA SER A 222 -2.63 0.60 11.58
C SER A 222 -2.18 1.14 12.94
N LEU A 223 -0.88 1.03 13.30
CA LEU A 223 -0.39 1.49 14.60
C LEU A 223 -0.50 3.01 14.79
N VAL A 224 -0.46 3.78 13.71
CA VAL A 224 -0.34 5.25 13.77
C VAL A 224 -1.57 5.99 13.23
N LYS A 225 -2.64 5.26 12.92
CA LYS A 225 -3.80 5.78 12.19
C LYS A 225 -4.54 6.92 12.92
N GLY A 226 -4.68 6.82 14.25
CA GLY A 226 -5.35 7.85 15.06
C GLY A 226 -4.61 9.18 15.09
N ASP A 227 -3.29 9.14 15.12
CA ASP A 227 -2.44 10.32 15.32
C ASP A 227 -2.17 11.12 14.05
N LEU A 228 -2.20 10.45 12.91
CA LEU A 228 -1.90 11.04 11.61
C LEU A 228 -3.15 11.35 10.79
N LEU A 229 -4.31 11.44 11.46
CA LEU A 229 -5.60 11.80 10.88
C LEU A 229 -6.03 10.89 9.73
N PHE A 230 -5.65 9.61 9.78
CA PHE A 230 -6.22 8.62 8.87
C PHE A 230 -7.66 8.33 9.28
N LYS A 231 -8.52 8.14 8.28
CA LYS A 231 -9.92 7.76 8.47
C LYS A 231 -10.19 6.44 7.76
N PRO A 232 -11.06 5.58 8.32
CA PRO A 232 -11.42 4.34 7.65
C PRO A 232 -12.19 4.66 6.36
N GLY A 233 -11.84 3.97 5.30
CA GLY A 233 -12.62 3.94 4.06
C GLY A 233 -13.83 3.01 4.15
N ASP A 234 -14.58 2.93 3.05
CA ASP A 234 -15.68 1.98 2.87
C ASP A 234 -15.20 0.60 2.41
N GLY A 235 -14.04 0.54 1.72
CA GLY A 235 -13.46 -0.67 1.19
C GLY A 235 -12.76 -1.55 2.22
N LYS A 236 -12.93 -2.87 2.07
CA LYS A 236 -12.10 -3.90 2.71
C LYS A 236 -11.43 -4.74 1.65
N LEU A 237 -10.20 -5.17 1.92
CA LEU A 237 -9.43 -6.05 1.06
C LEU A 237 -9.36 -7.44 1.69
N ALA A 238 -10.10 -8.39 1.11
CA ALA A 238 -10.09 -9.78 1.54
C ALA A 238 -8.93 -10.52 0.85
N HIS A 239 -8.20 -11.35 1.61
CA HIS A 239 -7.06 -12.12 1.13
C HIS A 239 -7.44 -13.59 0.96
N TYR A 240 -7.00 -14.18 -0.15
CA TYR A 240 -7.34 -15.53 -0.55
C TYR A 240 -6.09 -16.32 -0.93
N LEU A 241 -6.20 -17.64 -0.79
CA LEU A 241 -5.25 -18.59 -1.32
C LEU A 241 -6.00 -19.60 -2.18
N TYR A 242 -5.47 -19.88 -3.36
CA TYR A 242 -5.92 -20.98 -4.21
C TYR A 242 -5.11 -22.23 -3.90
N ASN A 243 -5.78 -23.37 -3.73
CA ASN A 243 -5.18 -24.68 -3.49
C ASN A 243 -4.20 -24.70 -2.29
N TRP A 244 -4.55 -23.96 -1.23
CA TRP A 244 -3.81 -23.95 0.03
C TRP A 244 -4.76 -23.69 1.19
N ARG A 245 -4.59 -24.45 2.28
CA ARG A 245 -5.36 -24.27 3.51
C ARG A 245 -4.46 -23.66 4.58
N ILE A 246 -4.95 -22.62 5.24
CA ILE A 246 -4.26 -21.97 6.36
C ILE A 246 -5.29 -21.60 7.44
N GLN A 247 -4.84 -21.51 8.69
CA GLN A 247 -5.62 -20.86 9.75
C GLN A 247 -5.75 -19.37 9.43
N ALA A 248 -6.92 -18.79 9.70
CA ALA A 248 -7.10 -17.36 9.54
C ALA A 248 -6.09 -16.59 10.41
N VAL A 249 -5.48 -15.56 9.84
CA VAL A 249 -4.54 -14.68 10.57
C VAL A 249 -5.04 -13.24 10.51
N PRO A 250 -4.82 -12.44 11.58
CA PRO A 250 -5.17 -11.03 11.56
C PRO A 250 -4.33 -10.29 10.51
N SER A 251 -4.89 -9.21 9.96
CA SER A 251 -4.26 -8.41 8.88
C SER A 251 -2.85 -7.92 9.26
N ASN A 252 -2.64 -7.57 10.53
CA ASN A 252 -1.35 -7.12 11.04
C ASN A 252 -0.25 -8.20 11.13
N GLN A 253 -0.56 -9.44 10.77
CA GLN A 253 0.40 -10.56 10.66
C GLN A 253 0.71 -10.89 9.20
N ILE A 254 0.29 -10.04 8.26
CA ILE A 254 0.51 -10.17 6.82
C ILE A 254 1.63 -9.22 6.38
N GLY A 255 2.76 -9.82 6.03
CA GLY A 255 3.96 -9.24 5.43
C GLY A 255 3.93 -9.19 3.91
N ILE A 256 2.74 -9.09 3.30
CA ILE A 256 2.55 -9.08 1.85
C ILE A 256 1.63 -7.92 1.49
N VAL A 257 2.10 -7.04 0.61
CA VAL A 257 1.29 -5.99 -0.01
C VAL A 257 1.11 -6.34 -1.48
N LEU A 258 -0.12 -6.66 -1.89
CA LEU A 258 -0.47 -6.92 -3.28
C LEU A 258 -0.88 -5.60 -3.95
N VAL A 259 -0.32 -5.32 -5.13
CA VAL A 259 -0.55 -4.11 -5.93
C VAL A 259 -1.49 -4.42 -7.07
#